data_AF-A0A6J1BDN3-F1
#
_entry.id   AF-A0A6J1BDN3-F1
#
_cell.length_a   1.000
_cell.length_b   1.000
_cell.length_c   1.000
_cell.angle_alpha   90.00
_cell.angle_beta   90.00
_cell.angle_gamma   90.00
#
_symmetry.space_group_name_H-M   'P 1'
#
loop_
_entity.id
_entity.type
_entity.pdbx_description
1 polymer ?
#
loop_
_entity_poly.entity_id
_entity_poly.type
_entity_poly.pdbx_seq_one_letter_code
_entity_poly.pdbx_strand_id
1 'polypeptide(L)'
;MAGNVINKGDRDFAPVLDENLSPKMKSPTILSSSASKTGMERKEKLNNFIVGDLPTLIYIPDFITDSEQAQLLNNIYQAPVSKWKSLKNRRLQNWGGVVHEKGLLPQDLPPWLAKITERIYEGSGLFPSAINHVLINEYLPNQGIMPHQDGPAYYPVVAILSLGSPVVMDFTPHPRLQSCKRTLKENVGDKISNRGAVAIEANDGSYNHCPFSVLLIPRSLLIFKDDAYSDYLHGIEDCEVHRCDQAVNEIEALSVSRSGQAEVMRSDNAKIVSRTVNRISLTCRLVLNVHKNLFKF
;
A
#
# COMPACT_ATOMS: atom_id res chain seq x y z
N MET A 1 6.24 -84.50 11.18
CA MET A 1 6.86 -85.09 12.39
C MET A 1 6.26 -84.40 13.63
N ALA A 2 6.63 -84.80 14.86
CA ALA A 2 5.99 -84.40 16.12
C ALA A 2 5.93 -82.87 16.40
N GLY A 3 5.04 -82.36 17.27
CA GLY A 3 3.92 -83.00 17.98
C GLY A 3 3.37 -82.17 19.18
N ASN A 4 2.17 -82.54 19.70
CA ASN A 4 1.49 -82.27 21.01
C ASN A 4 1.59 -80.87 21.72
N VAL A 5 0.56 -80.23 22.33
CA VAL A 5 -0.51 -80.64 23.31
C VAL A 5 0.10 -80.94 24.70
N ILE A 6 -0.27 -80.36 25.87
CA ILE A 6 -1.53 -79.88 26.54
C ILE A 6 -1.21 -78.49 27.21
N ASN A 7 -2.04 -77.46 27.50
CA ASN A 7 -3.47 -77.13 27.70
C ASN A 7 -4.02 -77.15 29.18
N LYS A 8 -4.88 -76.16 29.54
CA LYS A 8 -5.59 -75.85 30.83
C LYS A 8 -4.78 -75.31 32.04
N GLY A 9 -5.42 -74.43 32.84
CA GLY A 9 -4.94 -74.04 34.18
C GLY A 9 -5.56 -72.78 34.83
N ASP A 10 -6.86 -72.75 35.15
CA ASP A 10 -7.49 -71.62 35.86
C ASP A 10 -7.24 -71.60 37.38
N ARG A 11 -7.01 -70.41 37.96
CA ARG A 11 -7.88 -69.83 39.02
C ARG A 11 -7.48 -68.42 39.50
N ASP A 12 -8.47 -67.81 40.16
CA ASP A 12 -8.53 -66.45 40.69
C ASP A 12 -7.55 -66.16 41.85
N PHE A 13 -7.25 -64.88 42.10
CA PHE A 13 -7.58 -64.17 43.35
C PHE A 13 -7.23 -62.67 43.25
N ALA A 14 -8.12 -61.80 43.74
CA ALA A 14 -7.84 -60.39 44.07
C ALA A 14 -7.83 -60.25 45.62
N PRO A 15 -7.16 -59.24 46.22
CA PRO A 15 -7.80 -57.92 46.37
C PRO A 15 -6.90 -56.65 46.50
N VAL A 16 -7.40 -55.51 45.96
CA VAL A 16 -7.56 -54.15 46.57
C VAL A 16 -6.33 -53.34 47.09
N LEU A 17 -6.50 -52.00 47.08
CA LEU A 17 -5.68 -50.85 47.52
C LEU A 17 -4.80 -50.25 46.39
N ASP A 18 -5.19 -49.16 45.70
CA ASP A 18 -5.57 -47.79 46.12
C ASP A 18 -4.36 -46.90 46.48
N GLU A 19 -4.01 -45.99 45.58
CA GLU A 19 -3.38 -44.72 45.94
C GLU A 19 -3.74 -43.61 44.91
N ASN A 20 -3.94 -42.38 45.39
CA ASN A 20 -4.59 -41.31 44.62
C ASN A 20 -3.57 -40.38 43.93
N LEU A 21 -3.65 -40.25 42.61
CA LEU A 21 -2.87 -39.27 41.83
C LEU A 21 -3.76 -38.36 40.99
N SER A 22 -4.17 -37.24 41.59
CA SER A 22 -4.94 -36.19 40.93
C SER A 22 -4.06 -35.35 39.97
N PRO A 23 -4.48 -35.12 38.71
CA PRO A 23 -3.72 -34.29 37.79
C PRO A 23 -3.81 -32.82 38.18
N LYS A 24 -2.67 -32.18 38.47
CA LYS A 24 -2.61 -30.74 38.77
C LYS A 24 -3.16 -29.92 37.62
N MET A 25 -4.20 -29.12 37.88
CA MET A 25 -4.65 -28.06 36.96
C MET A 25 -3.48 -27.13 36.65
N LYS A 26 -3.10 -27.03 35.38
CA LYS A 26 -2.26 -25.93 34.89
C LYS A 26 -3.17 -24.74 34.61
N SER A 27 -2.95 -23.63 35.32
CA SER A 27 -3.60 -22.34 35.03
C SER A 27 -3.36 -21.95 33.56
N PRO A 28 -4.33 -21.32 32.88
CA PRO A 28 -4.13 -20.86 31.51
C PRO A 28 -3.07 -19.75 31.48
N THR A 29 -1.91 -20.02 30.88
CA THR A 29 -0.89 -19.00 30.61
C THR A 29 -1.46 -17.97 29.63
N ILE A 30 -1.70 -16.75 30.11
CA ILE A 30 -2.20 -15.64 29.28
C ILE A 30 -1.09 -15.21 28.31
N LEU A 31 -1.12 -15.76 27.09
CA LEU A 31 -0.33 -15.27 25.96
C LEU A 31 -0.87 -13.89 25.52
N SER A 32 -0.24 -12.81 25.97
CA SER A 32 -0.62 -11.45 25.58
C SER A 32 0.58 -10.50 25.40
N SER A 33 0.32 -9.39 24.72
CA SER A 33 1.12 -8.15 24.62
C SER A 33 2.29 -8.03 23.62
N SER A 34 2.89 -9.09 23.07
CA SER A 34 4.00 -8.93 22.11
C SER A 34 3.55 -8.36 20.74
N ALA A 35 2.52 -8.94 20.14
CA ALA A 35 1.96 -8.49 18.87
C ALA A 35 1.35 -7.07 18.97
N SER A 36 0.70 -6.74 20.08
CA SER A 36 0.07 -5.42 20.27
C SER A 36 1.08 -4.30 20.50
N LYS A 37 2.17 -4.54 21.26
CA LYS A 37 3.25 -3.55 21.43
C LYS A 37 3.91 -3.22 20.10
N THR A 38 4.37 -4.23 19.37
CA THR A 38 5.00 -3.98 18.06
C THR A 38 4.02 -3.39 17.04
N GLY A 39 2.70 -3.65 17.15
CA GLY A 39 1.68 -2.98 16.34
C GLY A 39 1.55 -1.48 16.65
N MET A 40 1.59 -1.11 17.93
CA MET A 40 1.54 0.27 18.40
C MET A 40 2.82 1.04 18.02
N GLU A 41 4.00 0.46 18.27
CA GLU A 41 5.31 1.01 17.90
C GLU A 41 5.43 1.26 16.38
N ARG A 42 4.93 0.34 15.54
CA ARG A 42 4.86 0.55 14.07
C ARG A 42 3.98 1.75 13.72
N LYS A 43 2.80 1.86 14.34
CA LYS A 43 1.85 2.96 14.06
C LYS A 43 2.43 4.31 14.48
N GLU A 44 3.01 4.40 15.67
CA GLU A 44 3.70 5.61 16.16
C GLU A 44 4.86 6.01 15.23
N LYS A 45 5.64 5.05 14.73
CA LYS A 45 6.68 5.30 13.74
C LYS A 45 6.12 5.81 12.41
N LEU A 46 4.97 5.31 11.95
CA LEU A 46 4.32 5.75 10.70
C LEU A 46 3.68 7.14 10.83
N ASN A 47 3.18 7.52 12.01
CA ASN A 47 2.58 8.84 12.24
C ASN A 47 3.55 10.00 11.90
N ASN A 48 4.84 9.81 12.15
CA ASN A 48 5.91 10.79 11.85
C ASN A 48 6.14 11.02 10.34
N PHE A 49 5.44 10.28 9.48
CA PHE A 49 5.52 10.37 8.01
C PHE A 49 4.17 10.72 7.37
N ILE A 50 3.13 11.04 8.16
CA ILE A 50 1.85 11.57 7.63
C ILE A 50 2.09 12.97 7.05
N VAL A 51 1.54 13.24 5.86
CA VAL A 51 1.70 14.53 5.16
C VAL A 51 0.36 15.06 4.66
N GLY A 52 0.17 16.38 4.71
CA GLY A 52 -1.13 17.02 4.44
C GLY A 52 -2.22 16.66 5.45
N ASP A 53 -3.47 16.99 5.11
CA ASP A 53 -4.62 16.86 6.02
C ASP A 53 -5.20 15.44 6.13
N LEU A 54 -4.74 14.49 5.30
CA LEU A 54 -5.26 13.12 5.28
C LEU A 54 -4.44 12.20 6.20
N PRO A 55 -5.02 11.62 7.28
CA PRO A 55 -4.28 10.84 8.28
C PRO A 55 -3.75 9.49 7.78
N THR A 56 -3.96 9.19 6.50
CA THR A 56 -3.58 7.95 5.81
C THR A 56 -2.75 8.20 4.55
N LEU A 57 -2.31 9.43 4.32
CA LEU A 57 -1.34 9.79 3.28
C LEU A 57 0.06 9.85 3.91
N ILE A 58 0.91 8.87 3.61
CA ILE A 58 2.17 8.64 4.32
C ILE A 58 3.35 8.70 3.35
N TYR A 59 4.30 9.59 3.59
CA TYR A 59 5.45 9.84 2.75
C TYR A 59 6.76 9.61 3.50
N ILE A 60 7.51 8.58 3.11
CA ILE A 60 8.77 8.17 3.72
C ILE A 60 9.94 8.49 2.75
N PRO A 61 10.74 9.54 2.97
CA PRO A 61 11.96 9.77 2.22
C PRO A 61 13.04 8.73 2.58
N ASP A 62 14.01 8.50 1.69
CA ASP A 62 15.14 7.56 1.88
C ASP A 62 14.76 6.16 2.38
N PHE A 63 13.63 5.62 1.88
CA PHE A 63 13.16 4.27 2.19
C PHE A 63 14.10 3.16 1.66
N ILE A 64 14.95 3.50 0.69
CA ILE A 64 16.06 2.69 0.19
C ILE A 64 17.34 3.54 0.12
N THR A 65 18.50 2.89 0.08
CA THR A 65 19.79 3.56 -0.19
C THR A 65 20.04 3.76 -1.69
N ASP A 66 20.99 4.62 -2.07
CA ASP A 66 21.42 4.77 -3.46
C ASP A 66 21.99 3.47 -4.07
N SER A 67 22.63 2.63 -3.27
CA SER A 67 23.10 1.30 -3.70
C SER A 67 21.92 0.38 -4.03
N GLU A 68 20.87 0.40 -3.21
CA GLU A 68 19.64 -0.33 -3.49
C GLU A 68 18.89 0.26 -4.72
N GLN A 69 18.88 1.58 -4.91
CA GLN A 69 18.34 2.20 -6.12
C GLN A 69 19.09 1.75 -7.37
N ALA A 70 20.42 1.77 -7.36
CA ALA A 70 21.24 1.31 -8.49
C ALA A 70 20.99 -0.17 -8.82
N GLN A 71 20.90 -1.04 -7.80
CA GLN A 71 20.57 -2.45 -7.96
C GLN A 71 19.16 -2.67 -8.54
N LEU A 72 18.16 -1.94 -8.04
CA LEU A 72 16.79 -2.01 -8.56
C LEU A 72 16.72 -1.56 -10.02
N LEU A 73 17.29 -0.40 -10.36
CA LEU A 73 17.32 0.11 -11.73
C LEU A 73 18.03 -0.88 -12.67
N ASN A 74 19.17 -1.43 -12.28
CA ASN A 74 19.85 -2.49 -13.05
C ASN A 74 18.94 -3.69 -13.31
N ASN A 75 18.30 -4.23 -12.28
CA ASN A 75 17.44 -5.41 -12.41
C ASN A 75 16.19 -5.15 -13.26
N ILE A 76 15.66 -3.91 -13.20
CA ILE A 76 14.52 -3.46 -14.01
C ILE A 76 14.91 -3.34 -15.49
N TYR A 77 16.09 -2.80 -15.81
CA TYR A 77 16.54 -2.68 -17.20
C TYR A 77 17.09 -3.97 -17.80
N GLN A 78 17.61 -4.90 -16.98
CA GLN A 78 17.98 -6.26 -17.43
C GLN A 78 16.76 -7.19 -17.60
N ALA A 79 15.54 -6.76 -17.25
CA ALA A 79 14.34 -7.55 -17.50
C ALA A 79 14.12 -7.78 -19.02
N PRO A 80 13.73 -9.00 -19.46
CA PRO A 80 13.49 -9.29 -20.88
C PRO A 80 12.52 -8.31 -21.54
N VAL A 81 12.74 -8.00 -22.82
CA VAL A 81 11.90 -7.04 -23.58
C VAL A 81 10.41 -7.39 -23.50
N SER A 82 10.07 -8.68 -23.47
CA SER A 82 8.68 -9.18 -23.31
C SER A 82 8.02 -8.87 -21.96
N LYS A 83 8.76 -8.46 -20.93
CA LYS A 83 8.19 -7.91 -19.69
C LYS A 83 7.73 -6.47 -19.84
N TRP A 84 8.29 -5.70 -20.78
CA TRP A 84 7.87 -4.32 -21.05
C TRP A 84 6.66 -4.29 -21.99
N LYS A 85 5.59 -3.63 -21.56
CA LYS A 85 4.42 -3.29 -22.38
C LYS A 85 4.37 -1.79 -22.59
N SER A 86 4.38 -1.35 -23.85
CA SER A 86 4.10 0.05 -24.19
C SER A 86 2.63 0.37 -23.93
N LEU A 87 2.39 1.48 -23.25
CA LEU A 87 1.08 2.11 -23.05
C LEU A 87 1.10 3.47 -23.78
N LYS A 88 -0.03 4.19 -23.79
CA LYS A 88 -0.21 5.43 -24.58
C LYS A 88 0.94 6.44 -24.43
N ASN A 89 1.30 6.78 -23.20
CA ASN A 89 2.31 7.80 -22.86
C ASN A 89 3.47 7.27 -22.01
N ARG A 90 3.64 5.94 -21.84
CA ARG A 90 4.63 5.34 -20.92
C ARG A 90 4.88 3.87 -21.20
N ARG A 91 5.84 3.21 -20.54
CA ARG A 91 5.93 1.72 -20.54
C ARG A 91 5.83 1.10 -19.14
N LEU A 92 5.39 -0.15 -19.10
CA LEU A 92 5.01 -0.87 -17.88
C LEU A 92 5.61 -2.29 -17.85
N GLN A 93 6.15 -2.72 -16.71
CA GLN A 93 6.35 -4.13 -16.39
C GLN A 93 5.30 -4.64 -15.40
N ASN A 94 5.04 -5.95 -15.44
CA ASN A 94 4.10 -6.62 -14.55
C ASN A 94 4.74 -7.86 -13.90
N TRP A 95 4.67 -7.92 -12.57
CA TRP A 95 5.27 -8.95 -11.71
C TRP A 95 4.29 -9.39 -10.62
N GLY A 96 4.44 -10.63 -10.13
CA GLY A 96 3.50 -11.24 -9.17
C GLY A 96 2.36 -12.00 -9.84
N GLY A 97 2.15 -11.82 -11.15
CA GLY A 97 1.19 -12.59 -11.94
C GLY A 97 0.42 -11.77 -12.95
N VAL A 98 -0.79 -12.22 -13.31
CA VAL A 98 -1.73 -11.49 -14.18
C VAL A 98 -3.04 -11.25 -13.43
N VAL A 99 -3.40 -9.98 -13.25
CA VAL A 99 -4.69 -9.58 -12.68
C VAL A 99 -5.77 -9.64 -13.76
N HIS A 100 -6.88 -10.29 -13.46
CA HIS A 100 -8.11 -10.34 -14.25
C HIS A 100 -9.32 -10.03 -13.36
N GLU A 101 -10.50 -9.86 -13.95
CA GLU A 101 -11.78 -9.58 -13.27
C GLU A 101 -12.08 -10.50 -12.07
N LYS A 102 -11.67 -11.77 -12.16
CA LYS A 102 -11.91 -12.78 -11.10
C LYS A 102 -10.83 -12.79 -10.00
N GLY A 103 -9.69 -12.13 -10.21
CA GLY A 103 -8.54 -12.13 -9.30
C GLY A 103 -7.19 -12.25 -10.00
N LEU A 104 -6.14 -12.52 -9.22
CA LEU A 104 -4.76 -12.74 -9.66
C LEU A 104 -4.51 -14.20 -10.05
N LEU A 105 -3.97 -14.41 -11.24
CA LEU A 105 -3.23 -15.62 -11.62
C LEU A 105 -1.77 -15.44 -11.15
N PRO A 106 -1.33 -16.09 -10.05
CA PRO A 106 -0.06 -15.76 -9.41
C PRO A 106 1.16 -16.24 -10.20
N GLN A 107 2.25 -15.49 -10.07
CA GLN A 107 3.62 -15.89 -10.42
C GLN A 107 4.54 -15.38 -9.30
N ASP A 108 5.60 -16.11 -8.98
CA ASP A 108 6.50 -15.70 -7.90
C ASP A 108 7.17 -14.34 -8.22
N LEU A 109 7.29 -13.49 -7.21
CA LEU A 109 8.08 -12.25 -7.31
C LEU A 109 9.57 -12.62 -7.34
N PRO A 110 10.37 -12.06 -8.26
CA PRO A 110 11.82 -12.26 -8.24
C PRO A 110 12.41 -11.73 -6.91
N PRO A 111 13.50 -12.32 -6.38
CA PRO A 111 13.97 -12.01 -5.01
C PRO A 111 14.22 -10.52 -4.73
N TRP A 112 14.62 -9.74 -5.74
CA TRP A 112 14.84 -8.30 -5.62
C TRP A 112 13.54 -7.48 -5.47
N LEU A 113 12.41 -7.97 -5.99
CA LEU A 113 11.09 -7.43 -5.66
C LEU A 113 10.61 -7.95 -4.31
N ALA A 114 10.75 -9.26 -4.06
CA ALA A 114 10.31 -9.88 -2.81
C ALA A 114 10.84 -9.15 -1.57
N LYS A 115 12.15 -8.85 -1.53
CA LYS A 115 12.82 -8.06 -0.47
C LYS A 115 12.19 -6.69 -0.23
N ILE A 116 11.78 -5.99 -1.30
CA ILE A 116 11.17 -4.66 -1.22
C ILE A 116 9.71 -4.77 -0.75
N THR A 117 8.95 -5.72 -1.30
CA THR A 117 7.55 -5.96 -0.92
C THR A 117 7.41 -6.44 0.53
N GLU A 118 8.38 -7.22 1.02
CA GLU A 118 8.50 -7.67 2.41
C GLU A 118 8.82 -6.48 3.34
N ARG A 119 9.82 -5.65 3.03
CA ARG A 119 10.13 -4.42 3.79
C ARG A 119 8.92 -3.48 3.90
N ILE A 120 8.16 -3.31 2.83
CA ILE A 120 6.93 -2.49 2.81
C ILE A 120 5.84 -3.13 3.68
N TYR A 121 5.64 -4.45 3.57
CA TYR A 121 4.65 -5.21 4.34
C TYR A 121 4.93 -5.13 5.84
N GLU A 122 6.12 -5.54 6.28
CA GLU A 122 6.50 -5.59 7.71
C GLU A 122 6.64 -4.21 8.35
N GLY A 123 7.17 -3.25 7.58
CA GLY A 123 7.43 -1.88 8.04
C GLY A 123 6.18 -1.03 8.17
N SER A 124 5.16 -1.24 7.34
CA SER A 124 3.88 -0.52 7.43
C SER A 124 2.86 -1.20 8.33
N GLY A 125 2.75 -2.54 8.27
CA GLY A 125 1.66 -3.28 8.91
C GLY A 125 0.25 -2.94 8.36
N LEU A 126 0.15 -2.26 7.21
CA LEU A 126 -1.12 -1.78 6.65
C LEU A 126 -1.81 -2.79 5.71
N PHE A 127 -1.10 -3.83 5.28
CA PHE A 127 -1.63 -4.89 4.42
C PHE A 127 -1.96 -6.13 5.28
N PRO A 128 -3.10 -6.82 5.06
CA PRO A 128 -3.50 -8.00 5.84
C PRO A 128 -2.73 -9.28 5.47
N SER A 129 -1.98 -9.27 4.37
CA SER A 129 -1.09 -10.35 3.93
C SER A 129 -0.03 -9.81 2.97
N ALA A 130 0.98 -10.64 2.68
CA ALA A 130 2.13 -10.25 1.86
C ALA A 130 1.71 -9.71 0.47
N ILE A 131 2.27 -8.54 0.13
CA ILE A 131 2.14 -7.91 -1.19
C ILE A 131 2.54 -8.91 -2.28
N ASN A 132 1.63 -9.17 -3.22
CA ASN A 132 1.75 -10.24 -4.21
C ASN A 132 1.72 -9.75 -5.66
N HIS A 133 1.69 -8.43 -5.88
CA HIS A 133 1.63 -7.84 -7.22
C HIS A 133 2.44 -6.53 -7.31
N VAL A 134 3.20 -6.35 -8.39
CA VAL A 134 4.00 -5.13 -8.61
C VAL A 134 3.90 -4.67 -10.06
N LEU A 135 3.53 -3.40 -10.23
CA LEU A 135 3.51 -2.70 -11.51
C LEU A 135 4.66 -1.69 -11.57
N ILE A 136 5.62 -1.90 -12.48
CA ILE A 136 6.80 -1.02 -12.63
C ILE A 136 6.61 -0.13 -13.84
N ASN A 137 6.35 1.16 -13.61
CA ASN A 137 6.11 2.14 -14.67
C ASN A 137 7.41 2.93 -14.94
N GLU A 138 7.79 3.08 -16.20
CA GLU A 138 8.78 4.07 -16.65
C GLU A 138 8.10 5.23 -17.35
N TYR A 139 8.50 6.45 -17.00
CA TYR A 139 8.12 7.70 -17.64
C TYR A 139 9.38 8.43 -18.12
N LEU A 140 9.44 8.80 -19.40
CA LEU A 140 10.39 9.80 -19.91
C LEU A 140 10.15 11.18 -19.24
N PRO A 141 11.07 12.15 -19.33
CA PRO A 141 10.91 13.51 -18.80
C PRO A 141 9.53 14.14 -19.00
N ASN A 142 8.97 14.08 -20.20
CA ASN A 142 7.71 14.72 -20.59
C ASN A 142 6.46 13.82 -20.41
N GLN A 143 6.59 12.68 -19.72
CA GLN A 143 5.52 11.68 -19.63
C GLN A 143 4.91 11.61 -18.23
N GLY A 144 3.59 11.42 -18.17
CA GLY A 144 2.80 11.25 -16.96
C GLY A 144 1.70 10.20 -17.10
N ILE A 145 0.62 10.39 -16.33
CA ILE A 145 -0.56 9.52 -16.30
C ILE A 145 -1.78 10.36 -15.90
N MET A 146 -2.84 10.32 -16.69
CA MET A 146 -4.05 11.09 -16.39
C MET A 146 -4.69 10.70 -15.03
N PRO A 147 -5.42 11.61 -14.38
CA PRO A 147 -6.15 11.32 -13.14
C PRO A 147 -7.01 10.06 -13.25
N HIS A 148 -6.77 9.10 -12.35
CA HIS A 148 -7.40 7.79 -12.36
C HIS A 148 -7.49 7.19 -10.95
N GLN A 149 -8.14 6.03 -10.84
CA GLN A 149 -8.11 5.17 -9.64
C GLN A 149 -7.64 3.78 -10.03
N ASP A 150 -7.15 3.04 -9.02
CA ASP A 150 -6.74 1.65 -9.22
C ASP A 150 -7.94 0.70 -9.43
N GLY A 151 -7.68 -0.43 -10.07
CA GLY A 151 -8.69 -1.44 -10.33
C GLY A 151 -9.24 -2.11 -9.06
N PRO A 152 -10.52 -2.52 -9.04
CA PRO A 152 -11.21 -3.05 -7.85
C PRO A 152 -10.71 -4.43 -7.37
N ALA A 153 -9.73 -5.03 -8.04
CA ALA A 153 -9.11 -6.29 -7.62
C ALA A 153 -8.12 -6.13 -6.45
N TYR A 154 -7.63 -4.91 -6.19
CA TYR A 154 -6.63 -4.66 -5.15
C TYR A 154 -7.27 -4.36 -3.78
N TYR A 155 -6.59 -4.78 -2.73
CA TYR A 155 -6.82 -4.26 -1.37
C TYR A 155 -6.60 -2.73 -1.36
N PRO A 156 -7.40 -1.94 -0.61
CA PRO A 156 -7.39 -0.47 -0.66
C PRO A 156 -6.21 0.19 0.09
N VAL A 157 -5.01 -0.34 -0.12
CA VAL A 157 -3.73 0.25 0.27
C VAL A 157 -2.82 0.22 -0.95
N VAL A 158 -2.21 1.37 -1.24
CA VAL A 158 -1.25 1.58 -2.33
C VAL A 158 0.11 1.86 -1.71
N ALA A 159 1.18 1.26 -2.23
CA ALA A 159 2.55 1.62 -1.91
C ALA A 159 3.32 1.90 -3.21
N ILE A 160 3.99 3.05 -3.32
CA ILE A 160 4.70 3.49 -4.53
C ILE A 160 6.13 3.89 -4.15
N LEU A 161 7.10 3.05 -4.49
CA LEU A 161 8.53 3.37 -4.39
C LEU A 161 8.97 4.11 -5.66
N SER A 162 9.51 5.32 -5.52
CA SER A 162 9.96 6.17 -6.63
C SER A 162 11.48 6.11 -6.80
N LEU A 163 11.95 6.00 -8.05
CA LEU A 163 13.36 5.92 -8.45
C LEU A 163 13.64 6.82 -9.67
N GLY A 164 14.89 7.21 -9.88
CA GLY A 164 15.30 7.95 -11.09
C GLY A 164 15.14 9.46 -10.93
N SER A 165 14.19 10.09 -11.65
CA SER A 165 13.86 11.52 -11.50
C SER A 165 12.68 11.77 -10.53
N PRO A 166 12.64 12.95 -9.88
CA PRO A 166 11.50 13.36 -9.06
C PRO A 166 10.25 13.63 -9.92
N VAL A 167 9.08 13.66 -9.29
CA VAL A 167 7.84 14.12 -9.93
C VAL A 167 6.86 14.64 -8.89
N VAL A 168 5.90 15.48 -9.29
CA VAL A 168 4.72 15.77 -8.48
C VAL A 168 3.58 14.85 -8.91
N MET A 169 2.86 14.31 -7.92
CA MET A 169 1.67 13.48 -8.11
C MET A 169 0.46 14.22 -7.54
N ASP A 170 -0.51 14.52 -8.39
CA ASP A 170 -1.72 15.26 -8.05
C ASP A 170 -2.82 14.31 -7.58
N PHE A 171 -3.54 14.71 -6.54
CA PHE A 171 -4.74 14.05 -6.03
C PHE A 171 -5.92 15.02 -6.19
N THR A 172 -6.91 14.63 -6.98
CA THR A 172 -8.06 15.46 -7.34
C THR A 172 -9.37 14.82 -6.86
N PRO A 173 -10.28 15.55 -6.17
CA PRO A 173 -11.52 14.99 -5.67
C PRO A 173 -12.38 14.37 -6.79
N HIS A 174 -12.70 13.08 -6.66
CA HIS A 174 -13.48 12.35 -7.65
C HIS A 174 -14.83 13.07 -7.89
N PRO A 175 -15.25 13.28 -9.15
CA PRO A 175 -16.51 13.95 -9.48
C PRO A 175 -17.79 13.51 -8.73
N ARG A 176 -17.82 12.28 -8.19
CA ARG A 176 -18.92 11.78 -7.34
C ARG A 176 -19.11 12.54 -6.03
N LEU A 177 -18.10 13.28 -5.57
CA LEU A 177 -18.15 14.12 -4.37
C LEU A 177 -18.60 15.56 -4.70
N GLN A 178 -18.37 15.99 -5.95
CA GLN A 178 -18.71 17.33 -6.42
C GLN A 178 -20.23 17.49 -6.63
N SER A 179 -20.92 16.41 -7.02
CA SER A 179 -22.39 16.38 -7.11
C SER A 179 -23.06 16.57 -5.74
N CYS A 180 -22.59 15.87 -4.69
CA CYS A 180 -23.16 15.96 -3.35
C CYS A 180 -23.13 17.39 -2.78
N LYS A 181 -22.05 18.15 -3.03
CA LYS A 181 -21.94 19.56 -2.63
C LYS A 181 -22.91 20.50 -3.37
N ARG A 182 -23.48 20.09 -4.51
CA ARG A 182 -24.46 20.90 -5.27
C ARG A 182 -25.88 20.73 -4.74
N THR A 183 -26.31 19.50 -4.46
CA THR A 183 -27.66 19.19 -3.93
C THR A 183 -27.94 19.89 -2.60
N LEU A 184 -26.92 20.07 -1.75
CA LEU A 184 -27.05 20.82 -0.48
C LEU A 184 -27.18 22.33 -0.69
N LYS A 185 -26.56 22.91 -1.74
CA LYS A 185 -26.66 24.35 -2.04
C LYS A 185 -27.95 24.70 -2.78
N GLU A 186 -28.47 23.82 -3.62
CA GLU A 186 -29.71 24.02 -4.38
C GLU A 186 -30.98 24.03 -3.50
N ASN A 187 -30.89 23.59 -2.23
CA ASN A 187 -32.02 23.56 -1.29
C ASN A 187 -32.10 24.76 -0.32
N VAL A 188 -31.18 25.73 -0.37
CA VAL A 188 -31.31 26.99 0.40
C VAL A 188 -32.16 28.00 -0.38
N GLY A 189 -33.35 27.55 -0.78
CA GLY A 189 -34.33 28.26 -1.63
C GLY A 189 -35.59 28.65 -0.86
N ASP A 190 -35.43 29.56 0.11
CA ASP A 190 -36.47 30.38 0.77
C ASP A 190 -37.86 29.73 1.03
N LYS A 191 -38.02 29.10 2.21
CA LYS A 191 -39.32 29.02 2.91
C LYS A 191 -39.18 29.08 4.43
N ILE A 192 -39.56 30.21 5.02
CA ILE A 192 -39.76 30.35 6.47
C ILE A 192 -41.08 29.69 6.90
N SER A 193 -41.02 28.67 7.77
CA SER A 193 -42.13 28.36 8.71
C SER A 193 -41.69 27.44 9.86
N ASN A 194 -42.21 27.67 11.06
CA ASN A 194 -41.85 26.90 12.26
C ASN A 194 -42.59 25.56 12.36
N ARG A 195 -41.83 24.46 12.46
CA ARG A 195 -42.11 23.38 13.41
C ARG A 195 -40.83 22.61 13.75
N GLY A 196 -40.65 22.25 15.03
CA GLY A 196 -39.45 21.55 15.49
C GLY A 196 -39.37 20.12 14.95
N ALA A 197 -38.17 19.73 14.52
CA ALA A 197 -37.76 18.36 14.26
C ALA A 197 -36.48 18.06 15.05
N VAL A 198 -36.23 16.79 15.37
CA VAL A 198 -35.14 16.36 16.26
C VAL A 198 -33.79 16.70 15.63
N ALA A 199 -32.88 17.30 16.42
CA ALA A 199 -31.47 17.42 16.07
C ALA A 199 -30.84 16.02 16.04
N ILE A 200 -30.87 15.38 14.88
CA ILE A 200 -29.88 14.35 14.57
C ILE A 200 -28.58 15.11 14.36
N GLU A 201 -27.65 14.96 15.30
CA GLU A 201 -26.27 15.42 15.13
C GLU A 201 -25.60 14.58 14.04
N ALA A 202 -25.88 14.93 12.79
CA ALA A 202 -25.08 14.54 11.66
C ALA A 202 -23.70 15.15 11.90
N ASN A 203 -22.78 14.33 12.39
CA ASN A 203 -21.37 14.65 12.54
C ASN A 203 -20.75 14.79 11.15
N ASP A 204 -21.05 15.92 10.49
CA ASP A 204 -20.48 16.35 9.22
C ASP A 204 -19.01 16.67 9.45
N GLY A 205 -18.21 15.60 9.53
CA GLY A 205 -16.76 15.62 9.37
C GLY A 205 -16.43 16.02 7.94
N SER A 206 -16.78 17.26 7.59
CA SER A 206 -16.64 17.86 6.26
C SER A 206 -15.17 18.17 6.00
N TYR A 207 -14.39 17.10 5.83
CA TYR A 207 -13.14 17.15 5.10
C TYR A 207 -13.47 17.78 3.76
N ASN A 208 -13.09 19.05 3.59
CA ASN A 208 -13.28 19.73 2.34
C ASN A 208 -12.35 19.05 1.34
N HIS A 209 -12.89 18.08 0.58
CA HIS A 209 -12.12 17.41 -0.46
C HIS A 209 -11.64 18.48 -1.45
N CYS A 210 -10.38 18.86 -1.30
CA CYS A 210 -9.67 19.88 -2.04
C CYS A 210 -8.55 19.17 -2.80
N PRO A 211 -8.23 19.60 -4.02
CA PRO A 211 -7.07 19.05 -4.72
C PRO A 211 -5.79 19.37 -3.93
N PHE A 212 -4.89 18.40 -3.87
CA PHE A 212 -3.57 18.53 -3.26
C PHE A 212 -2.56 17.74 -4.10
N SER A 213 -1.26 17.94 -3.88
CA SER A 213 -0.22 17.18 -4.59
C SER A 213 0.90 16.73 -3.66
N VAL A 214 1.67 15.74 -4.10
CA VAL A 214 2.78 15.13 -3.34
C VAL A 214 4.04 15.11 -4.20
N LEU A 215 5.13 15.68 -3.71
CA LEU A 215 6.44 15.64 -4.35
C LEU A 215 7.12 14.31 -4.04
N LEU A 216 7.31 13.49 -5.08
CA LEU A 216 7.91 12.16 -5.00
C LEU A 216 9.36 12.22 -5.50
N ILE A 217 10.30 12.49 -4.60
CA ILE A 217 11.74 12.43 -4.92
C ILE A 217 12.23 10.98 -5.03
N PRO A 218 13.39 10.72 -5.66
CA PRO A 218 13.97 9.37 -5.75
C PRO A 218 14.22 8.76 -4.36
N ARG A 219 14.23 7.42 -4.30
CA ARG A 219 14.34 6.60 -3.07
C ARG A 219 13.17 6.71 -2.08
N SER A 220 12.20 7.61 -2.30
CA SER A 220 11.04 7.77 -1.41
C SER A 220 9.94 6.72 -1.63
N LEU A 221 9.20 6.41 -0.57
CA LEU A 221 8.01 5.57 -0.57
C LEU A 221 6.78 6.41 -0.19
N LEU A 222 5.81 6.49 -1.10
CA LEU A 222 4.46 6.94 -0.78
C LEU A 222 3.59 5.73 -0.41
N ILE A 223 2.79 5.83 0.65
CA ILE A 223 1.71 4.89 0.97
C ILE A 223 0.41 5.68 1.12
N PHE A 224 -0.69 5.19 0.55
CA PHE A 224 -2.01 5.78 0.79
C PHE A 224 -3.15 4.75 0.87
N LYS A 225 -4.18 5.08 1.65
CA LYS A 225 -5.40 4.28 1.88
C LYS A 225 -6.61 5.16 2.25
N ASP A 226 -7.77 4.52 2.37
CA ASP A 226 -9.07 5.13 2.73
C ASP A 226 -9.47 6.25 1.75
N ASP A 227 -9.67 7.48 2.21
CA ASP A 227 -10.12 8.62 1.40
C ASP A 227 -9.17 8.88 0.22
N ALA A 228 -7.86 8.95 0.47
CA ALA A 228 -6.83 9.13 -0.55
C ALA A 228 -6.85 8.04 -1.65
N TYR A 229 -7.41 6.86 -1.36
CA TYR A 229 -7.58 5.77 -2.31
C TYR A 229 -8.95 5.80 -3.01
N SER A 230 -10.02 6.10 -2.27
CA SER A 230 -11.39 5.90 -2.72
C SER A 230 -12.06 7.19 -3.22
N ASP A 231 -11.76 8.33 -2.62
CA ASP A 231 -12.39 9.65 -2.86
C ASP A 231 -11.60 10.53 -3.83
N TYR A 232 -10.32 10.23 -4.09
CA TYR A 232 -9.47 11.00 -5.00
C TYR A 232 -9.10 10.21 -6.26
N LEU A 233 -9.04 10.89 -7.40
CA LEU A 233 -8.32 10.44 -8.59
C LEU A 233 -6.88 10.92 -8.49
N HIS A 234 -5.89 10.07 -8.73
CA HIS A 234 -4.47 10.44 -8.69
C HIS A 234 -3.83 10.42 -10.10
N GLY A 235 -2.88 11.32 -10.35
CA GLY A 235 -2.27 11.52 -11.67
C GLY A 235 -0.87 12.14 -11.61
N ILE A 236 -0.22 12.24 -12.78
CA ILE A 236 1.05 12.92 -13.02
C ILE A 236 0.90 13.68 -14.33
N GLU A 237 1.25 14.96 -14.38
CA GLU A 237 1.21 15.75 -15.62
C GLU A 237 2.25 15.29 -16.66
N ASP A 238 1.87 15.33 -17.95
CA ASP A 238 2.75 15.09 -19.11
C ASP A 238 3.70 16.30 -19.33
N CYS A 239 4.53 16.63 -18.33
CA CYS A 239 5.47 17.76 -18.37
C CYS A 239 6.83 17.44 -17.73
N GLU A 240 7.86 18.18 -18.16
CA GLU A 240 9.27 18.02 -17.74
C GLU A 240 9.63 18.81 -16.48
N VAL A 241 8.91 19.92 -16.20
CA VAL A 241 9.17 20.84 -15.09
C VAL A 241 7.93 20.92 -14.22
N HIS A 242 8.02 20.36 -13.02
CA HIS A 242 6.90 20.23 -12.08
C HIS A 242 6.97 21.35 -11.04
N ARG A 243 5.86 22.05 -10.79
CA ARG A 243 5.72 22.97 -9.65
C ARG A 243 5.52 22.18 -8.37
N CYS A 244 6.38 22.38 -7.37
CA CYS A 244 6.27 21.70 -6.07
C CYS A 244 5.91 22.64 -4.91
N ASP A 245 5.71 23.93 -5.16
CA ASP A 245 5.34 24.94 -4.15
C ASP A 245 3.94 24.75 -3.51
N GLN A 246 3.16 23.77 -4.00
CA GLN A 246 1.84 23.38 -3.47
C GLN A 246 1.83 21.93 -2.96
N ALA A 247 2.97 21.24 -2.93
CA ALA A 247 3.05 19.85 -2.48
C ALA A 247 2.96 19.76 -0.95
N VAL A 248 2.13 18.86 -0.42
CA VAL A 248 1.85 18.72 1.02
C VAL A 248 3.02 18.19 1.85
N ASN A 249 4.11 17.80 1.19
CA ASN A 249 5.35 17.26 1.75
C ASN A 249 6.59 18.02 1.24
N GLU A 250 6.43 19.28 0.81
CA GLU A 250 7.50 20.07 0.18
C GLU A 250 8.73 20.21 1.10
N ILE A 251 8.53 20.46 2.39
CA ILE A 251 9.62 20.64 3.35
C ILE A 251 10.40 19.33 3.52
N GLU A 252 9.68 18.23 3.68
CA GLU A 252 10.20 16.88 3.91
C GLU A 252 11.01 16.40 2.70
N ALA A 253 10.42 16.47 1.51
CA ALA A 253 11.05 16.02 0.27
C ALA A 253 12.23 16.92 -0.17
N LEU A 254 12.15 18.25 0.04
CA LEU A 254 13.24 19.15 -0.30
C LEU A 254 14.37 19.16 0.75
N SER A 255 14.10 18.81 2.01
CA SER A 255 15.14 18.71 3.05
C SER A 255 16.22 17.69 2.67
N VAL A 256 15.82 16.52 2.19
CA VAL A 256 16.68 15.43 1.72
C VAL A 256 17.33 15.77 0.38
N SER A 257 16.59 16.37 -0.55
CA SER A 257 17.11 16.76 -1.87
C SER A 257 18.37 17.65 -1.82
N ARG A 258 18.53 18.43 -0.74
CA ARG A 258 19.69 19.32 -0.53
C ARG A 258 21.00 18.59 -0.21
N SER A 259 20.99 17.27 0.00
CA SER A 259 22.20 16.44 0.10
C SER A 259 22.53 15.67 -1.19
N GLY A 260 21.66 15.67 -2.21
CA GLY A 260 21.90 14.89 -3.43
C GLY A 260 21.01 15.15 -4.64
N GLN A 261 21.65 15.52 -5.76
CA GLN A 261 21.28 15.28 -7.16
C GLN A 261 19.98 15.89 -7.73
N ALA A 262 19.08 16.49 -6.95
CA ALA A 262 17.93 17.23 -7.49
C ALA A 262 18.23 18.74 -7.59
N GLU A 263 18.33 19.27 -8.81
CA GLU A 263 18.48 20.72 -9.06
C GLU A 263 17.15 21.46 -8.85
N VAL A 264 16.85 21.75 -7.58
CA VAL A 264 15.69 22.55 -7.17
C VAL A 264 15.97 24.02 -7.44
N MET A 265 15.85 24.42 -8.71
CA MET A 265 16.05 25.80 -9.12
C MET A 265 14.95 26.71 -8.56
N ARG A 266 15.36 27.89 -8.06
CA ARG A 266 14.45 28.96 -7.66
C ARG A 266 14.36 29.96 -8.81
N SER A 267 13.26 29.95 -9.55
CA SER A 267 12.89 31.03 -10.48
C SER A 267 11.64 31.71 -9.95
N ASP A 268 11.70 33.04 -9.83
CA ASP A 268 10.53 33.92 -9.69
C ASP A 268 9.46 33.45 -8.68
N ASN A 269 9.91 33.26 -7.44
CA ASN A 269 9.14 32.81 -6.27
C ASN A 269 8.51 31.41 -6.36
N ALA A 270 8.65 30.68 -7.47
CA ALA A 270 8.22 29.29 -7.59
C ALA A 270 9.34 28.32 -7.15
N LYS A 271 8.93 27.18 -6.57
CA LYS A 271 9.79 26.01 -6.36
C LYS A 271 9.44 25.00 -7.44
N ILE A 272 10.44 24.59 -8.22
CA ILE A 272 10.28 23.64 -9.32
C ILE A 272 11.24 22.46 -9.19
N VAL A 273 10.85 21.32 -9.77
CA VAL A 273 11.74 20.18 -9.99
C VAL A 273 11.73 19.82 -11.49
N SER A 274 12.92 19.73 -12.08
CA SER A 274 13.12 19.41 -13.49
C SER A 274 13.50 17.95 -13.70
N ARG A 275 12.89 17.30 -14.68
CA ARG A 275 13.05 15.87 -14.96
C ARG A 275 14.08 15.65 -16.07
N THR A 276 15.35 15.54 -15.71
CA THR A 276 16.45 15.35 -16.69
C THR A 276 16.68 13.89 -17.10
N VAL A 277 16.09 12.93 -16.39
CA VAL A 277 16.22 11.48 -16.62
C VAL A 277 14.88 10.78 -16.47
N ASN A 278 14.79 9.51 -16.88
CA ASN A 278 13.58 8.69 -16.73
C ASN A 278 13.19 8.50 -15.26
N ARG A 279 11.90 8.63 -14.96
CA ARG A 279 11.33 8.21 -13.67
C ARG A 279 10.92 6.76 -13.75
N ILE A 280 11.27 5.98 -12.73
CA ILE A 280 10.78 4.62 -12.52
C ILE A 280 9.95 4.61 -11.24
N SER A 281 8.81 3.92 -11.21
CA SER A 281 8.06 3.70 -9.96
C SER A 281 7.48 2.30 -9.85
N LEU A 282 7.72 1.66 -8.71
CA LEU A 282 7.22 0.34 -8.35
C LEU A 282 5.94 0.54 -7.52
N THR A 283 4.78 0.31 -8.14
CA THR A 283 3.48 0.30 -7.45
C THR A 283 3.23 -1.11 -6.93
N CYS A 284 3.41 -1.28 -5.62
CA CYS A 284 3.36 -2.54 -4.87
C CYS A 284 1.96 -2.74 -4.26
N ARG A 285 1.25 -3.79 -4.66
CA ARG A 285 -0.15 -4.06 -4.31
C ARG A 285 -0.41 -5.48 -3.80
N LEU A 286 -1.49 -5.62 -3.05
CA LEU A 286 -2.08 -6.90 -2.66
C LEU A 286 -3.38 -7.14 -3.45
N VAL A 287 -3.49 -8.28 -4.12
CA VAL A 287 -4.76 -8.83 -4.64
C VAL A 287 -5.21 -9.96 -3.71
N LEU A 288 -6.42 -9.86 -3.16
CA LEU A 288 -6.94 -10.86 -2.21
C LEU A 288 -7.37 -12.16 -2.90
N ASN A 289 -8.04 -12.06 -4.05
CA ASN A 289 -8.57 -13.22 -4.77
C ASN A 289 -7.46 -13.82 -5.65
N VAL A 290 -6.88 -14.96 -5.25
CA VAL A 290 -5.74 -15.60 -5.95
C VAL A 290 -6.13 -16.98 -6.47
N HIS A 291 -6.11 -17.16 -7.79
CA HIS A 291 -6.50 -18.39 -8.48
C HIS A 291 -5.28 -19.20 -8.89
N LYS A 292 -4.92 -20.21 -8.09
CA LYS A 292 -3.74 -21.06 -8.35
C LYS A 292 -3.90 -22.02 -9.54
N ASN A 293 -5.15 -22.33 -9.94
CA ASN A 293 -5.46 -23.21 -11.07
C ASN A 293 -6.56 -22.57 -11.93
N LEU A 294 -6.30 -22.32 -13.21
CA LEU A 294 -7.34 -21.93 -14.19
C LEU A 294 -7.59 -22.99 -15.27
N PHE A 295 -6.74 -24.02 -15.36
CA PHE A 295 -6.89 -25.14 -16.27
C PHE A 295 -7.46 -26.36 -15.54
N LYS A 296 -8.79 -26.40 -15.46
CA LYS A 296 -9.51 -27.68 -15.58
C LYS A 296 -10.08 -27.71 -16.99
N PHE A 297 -9.41 -28.44 -17.86
CA PHE A 297 -10.00 -28.98 -19.09
C PHE A 297 -10.81 -30.23 -18.72
#